data_AF-A0A7C1HXC1-F1
#
_entry.id   AF-A0A7C1HXC1-F1
#
_cell.length_a   1.000
_cell.length_b   1.000
_cell.length_c   1.000
_cell.angle_alpha   90.00
_cell.angle_beta   90.00
_cell.angle_gamma   90.00
#
_symmetry.space_group_name_H-M   'P 1'
#
loop_
_entity.id
_entity.type
_entity.pdbx_description
1 polymer ?
#
loop_
_entity_poly.entity_id
_entity_poly.type
_entity_poly.pdbx_seq_one_letter_code
_entity_poly.pdbx_strand_id
1 'polypeptide(L)'
;MVEVKLVVANPYSDAKTEKVKVKPDESLKLDGEMKANRALPVAKVPQGLAERLGLKDSVVTLRFNLEGKKIKLHLRALVDASLEDNIVMVPADLLMEKVGELEAEAEAFQAKAWQLVLDEAKARTFIGLKIGDKVDASIIGLKGELVITGGSDSSGFPMRPDIHGGVKVKVLLSGPPGFKPRKKGERRRKTVRGNTITPDIVQINVKWIREQKQ
;
A
#
# COMPACT_ATOMS: atom_id res chain seq x y z
N MET A 1 -10.44 -13.77 12.60
CA MET A 1 -10.48 -12.29 12.70
C MET A 1 -10.53 -11.71 11.29
N VAL A 2 -11.09 -10.51 11.14
CA VAL A 2 -11.26 -9.86 9.84
C VAL A 2 -9.90 -9.57 9.21
N GLU A 3 -9.70 -9.92 7.94
CA GLU A 3 -8.51 -9.54 7.18
C GLU A 3 -8.43 -8.02 7.04
N VAL A 4 -7.39 -7.40 7.61
CA VAL A 4 -7.22 -5.95 7.55
C VAL A 4 -6.46 -5.58 6.29
N LYS A 5 -7.12 -4.82 5.42
CA LYS A 5 -6.53 -4.21 4.23
C LYS A 5 -5.84 -2.91 4.60
N LEU A 6 -4.55 -2.82 4.36
CA LEU A 6 -3.79 -1.60 4.53
C LEU A 6 -3.63 -0.91 3.18
N VAL A 7 -4.14 0.31 3.08
CA VAL A 7 -3.96 1.17 1.91
C VAL A 7 -2.87 2.17 2.24
N VAL A 8 -1.73 2.06 1.54
CA VAL A 8 -0.58 2.94 1.72
C VAL A 8 -0.56 3.97 0.61
N ALA A 9 -0.67 5.24 0.97
CA ALA A 9 -0.50 6.37 0.06
C ALA A 9 0.96 6.82 0.03
N ASN A 10 1.53 6.88 -1.17
CA ASN A 10 2.86 7.44 -1.44
C ASN A 10 2.72 8.83 -2.07
N PRO A 11 2.97 9.91 -1.32
CA PRO A 11 2.86 11.28 -1.83
C PRO A 11 4.04 11.69 -2.74
N TYR A 12 5.09 10.88 -2.84
CA TYR A 12 6.32 11.20 -3.58
C TYR A 12 6.38 10.55 -4.98
N SER A 13 5.30 9.96 -5.47
CA SER A 13 5.31 9.28 -6.77
C SER A 13 5.21 10.29 -7.92
N ASP A 14 6.30 10.42 -8.68
CA ASP A 14 6.27 11.05 -9.99
C ASP A 14 5.76 10.02 -11.02
N ALA A 15 4.84 10.43 -11.90
CA ALA A 15 4.18 9.55 -12.88
C ALA A 15 5.09 9.20 -14.08
N LYS A 16 6.37 8.92 -13.83
CA LYS A 16 7.32 8.44 -14.83
C LYS A 16 7.11 6.93 -14.99
N THR A 17 6.99 6.51 -16.24
CA THR A 17 6.79 5.11 -16.62
C THR A 17 7.94 4.71 -17.52
N GLU A 18 8.66 3.65 -17.18
CA GLU A 18 9.70 3.07 -18.02
C GLU A 18 9.35 1.63 -18.40
N LYS A 19 9.71 1.22 -19.62
CA LYS A 19 9.53 -0.15 -20.09
C LYS A 19 10.71 -0.99 -19.62
N VAL A 20 10.43 -2.11 -18.97
CA VAL A 20 11.41 -2.96 -18.30
C VAL A 20 11.17 -4.40 -18.68
N LYS A 21 12.25 -5.16 -18.91
CA LYS A 21 12.19 -6.61 -19.03
C LYS A 21 12.34 -7.22 -17.65
N VAL A 22 11.38 -8.04 -17.25
CA VAL A 22 11.39 -8.66 -15.94
C VAL A 22 11.96 -10.07 -16.09
N LYS A 23 13.05 -10.35 -15.38
CA LYS A 23 13.69 -11.67 -15.34
C LYS A 23 13.49 -12.33 -13.97
N PRO A 24 13.35 -13.66 -13.90
CA PRO A 24 13.23 -14.38 -12.65
C PRO A 24 14.60 -14.46 -11.96
N ASP A 25 14.63 -14.23 -10.65
CA ASP A 25 15.78 -14.56 -9.81
C ASP A 25 15.39 -15.69 -8.83
N GLU A 26 16.07 -16.82 -8.94
CA GLU A 26 15.85 -18.04 -8.13
C GLU A 26 16.47 -17.93 -6.71
N SER A 27 17.24 -16.86 -6.42
CA SER A 27 17.92 -16.68 -5.14
C SER A 27 17.04 -16.10 -4.02
N LEU A 28 15.83 -15.61 -4.34
CA LEU A 28 14.89 -15.05 -3.37
C LEU A 28 13.78 -16.06 -3.07
N LYS A 29 14.04 -16.95 -2.10
CA LYS A 29 13.02 -17.88 -1.58
C LYS A 29 11.87 -17.10 -0.94
N LEU A 30 10.64 -17.42 -1.34
CA LEU A 30 9.46 -16.98 -0.61
C LEU A 30 9.34 -17.81 0.66
N ASP A 31 9.56 -17.17 1.81
CA ASP A 31 8.92 -17.66 3.03
C ASP A 31 7.40 -17.62 2.82
N GLY A 32 6.71 -18.69 3.22
CA GLY A 32 5.31 -19.00 2.88
C GLY A 32 4.24 -17.95 3.20
N GLU A 33 4.62 -16.78 3.71
CA GLU A 33 3.78 -15.59 3.91
C GLU A 33 3.55 -14.80 2.61
N MET A 34 4.36 -15.02 1.56
CA MET A 34 4.29 -14.24 0.32
C MET A 34 3.23 -14.70 -0.71
N LYS A 35 2.46 -15.77 -0.42
CA LYS A 35 1.36 -16.25 -1.28
C LYS A 35 0.05 -15.45 -1.18
N ALA A 36 -0.07 -14.50 -0.24
CA ALA A 36 -1.37 -13.87 0.06
C ALA A 36 -1.36 -12.33 0.09
N ASN A 37 -0.52 -11.67 -0.71
CA ASN A 37 -0.39 -10.19 -0.72
C ASN A 37 -0.02 -9.60 0.66
N ARG A 38 0.75 -10.34 1.49
CA ARG A 38 1.03 -10.01 2.90
C ARG A 38 2.36 -9.31 3.20
N ALA A 39 3.31 -9.39 2.28
CA ALA A 39 4.55 -8.61 2.31
C ALA A 39 4.83 -8.09 0.91
N LEU A 40 5.45 -6.91 0.80
CA LEU A 40 5.98 -6.43 -0.47
C LEU A 40 7.15 -7.35 -0.86
N PRO A 41 7.03 -8.12 -1.95
CA PRO A 41 8.12 -8.96 -2.39
C PRO A 41 9.30 -8.10 -2.78
N VAL A 42 10.50 -8.54 -2.44
CA VAL A 42 11.72 -7.81 -2.74
C VAL A 42 12.05 -8.04 -4.22
N ALA A 43 12.25 -6.95 -4.96
CA ALA A 43 12.73 -6.99 -6.33
C ALA A 43 14.06 -6.23 -6.40
N LYS A 44 15.04 -6.82 -7.09
CA LYS A 44 16.31 -6.15 -7.33
C LYS A 44 16.16 -5.23 -8.53
N VAL A 45 16.44 -3.96 -8.33
CA VAL A 45 16.29 -2.92 -9.33
C VAL A 45 17.65 -2.26 -9.59
N PRO A 46 18.04 -2.05 -10.86
CA PRO A 46 19.31 -1.41 -11.18
C PRO A 46 19.33 0.07 -10.76
N GLN A 47 20.52 0.58 -10.42
CA GLN A 47 20.72 1.94 -9.94
C GLN A 47 20.29 3.01 -10.95
N GLY A 48 20.50 2.79 -12.26
CA GLY A 48 20.07 3.72 -13.31
C GLY A 48 18.55 3.90 -13.38
N LEU A 49 17.79 2.82 -13.21
CA LEU A 49 16.33 2.84 -13.15
C LEU A 49 15.83 3.42 -11.82
N ALA A 50 16.54 3.12 -10.73
CA ALA A 50 16.27 3.68 -9.41
C ALA A 50 16.39 5.22 -9.40
N GLU A 51 17.38 5.78 -10.09
CA GLU A 51 17.57 7.21 -10.19
C GLU A 51 16.52 7.89 -11.09
N ARG A 52 16.17 7.27 -12.22
CA ARG A 52 15.14 7.80 -13.14
C ARG A 52 13.74 7.79 -12.53
N LEU A 53 13.42 6.75 -11.76
CA LEU A 53 12.16 6.63 -11.01
C LEU A 53 12.20 7.30 -9.63
N GLY A 54 13.34 7.87 -9.19
CA GLY A 54 13.44 8.54 -7.88
C GLY A 54 13.22 7.60 -6.68
N LEU A 55 13.66 6.34 -6.81
CA LEU A 55 13.54 5.27 -5.82
C LEU A 55 14.66 5.34 -4.78
N LYS A 56 14.53 6.22 -3.78
CA LYS A 56 15.43 6.23 -2.60
C LYS A 56 14.89 5.30 -1.49
N ASP A 57 14.89 3.98 -1.70
CA ASP A 57 14.20 2.97 -0.84
C ASP A 57 12.66 2.95 -0.99
N SER A 58 12.15 2.95 -2.23
CA SER A 58 10.71 3.03 -2.52
C SER A 58 10.14 1.80 -3.23
N VAL A 59 8.82 1.67 -3.19
CA VAL A 59 8.07 0.59 -3.84
C VAL A 59 8.05 0.80 -5.36
N VAL A 60 8.44 -0.21 -6.12
CA VAL A 60 8.27 -0.27 -7.58
C VAL A 60 6.95 -0.96 -7.87
N THR A 61 6.14 -0.37 -8.74
CA THR A 61 4.97 -1.06 -9.28
C THR A 61 5.26 -1.47 -10.72
N LEU A 62 5.22 -2.77 -10.99
CA LEU A 62 5.29 -3.33 -12.34
C LEU A 62 3.85 -3.55 -12.82
N ARG A 63 3.51 -2.97 -13.96
CA ARG A 63 2.26 -3.25 -14.68
C ARG A 63 2.56 -4.16 -15.85
N PHE A 64 1.92 -5.32 -15.84
CA PHE A 64 1.90 -6.26 -16.96
C PHE A 64 0.59 -6.11 -17.73
N ASN A 65 0.65 -6.30 -19.05
CA ASN A 65 -0.52 -6.35 -19.91
C ASN A 65 -0.59 -7.73 -20.57
N LEU A 66 -1.30 -8.65 -19.94
CA LEU A 66 -1.48 -10.03 -20.41
C LEU A 66 -2.93 -10.25 -20.79
N GLU A 67 -3.18 -10.75 -21.99
CA GLU A 67 -4.51 -11.16 -22.48
C GLU A 67 -5.63 -10.13 -22.21
N GLY A 68 -5.34 -8.84 -22.36
CA GLY A 68 -6.30 -7.74 -22.15
C GLY A 68 -6.58 -7.38 -20.68
N LYS A 69 -5.96 -8.07 -19.71
CA LYS A 69 -6.03 -7.74 -18.28
C LYS A 69 -4.75 -7.04 -17.80
N LYS A 70 -4.93 -5.88 -17.16
CA LYS A 70 -3.84 -5.10 -16.56
C LYS A 70 -3.57 -5.59 -15.14
N ILE A 71 -2.46 -6.31 -14.93
CA ILE A 71 -2.06 -6.79 -13.61
C ILE A 71 -1.01 -5.82 -13.05
N LYS A 72 -1.22 -5.34 -11.81
CA LYS A 72 -0.26 -4.50 -11.09
C LYS A 72 0.37 -5.30 -9.96
N LEU A 73 1.70 -5.35 -9.95
CA LEU A 73 2.49 -5.97 -8.90
C LEU A 73 3.28 -4.90 -8.16
N HIS A 74 3.10 -4.80 -6.84
CA HIS A 74 3.80 -3.84 -6.00
C HIS A 74 4.95 -4.57 -5.29
N LEU A 75 6.19 -4.12 -5.49
CA LEU A 75 7.43 -4.75 -5.05
C LEU A 75 8.30 -3.77 -4.28
N ARG A 76 8.98 -4.23 -3.23
CA ARG A 76 10.01 -3.45 -2.53
C ARG A 76 11.28 -3.44 -3.39
N ALA A 77 11.76 -2.26 -3.79
CA ALA A 77 13.02 -2.15 -4.51
C ALA A 77 14.22 -2.36 -3.57
N LEU A 78 15.06 -3.33 -3.87
CA LEU A 78 16.44 -3.41 -3.37
C LEU A 78 17.34 -3.01 -4.53
N VAL A 79 18.11 -1.95 -4.36
CA VAL A 79 18.94 -1.42 -5.46
C VAL A 79 20.22 -2.23 -5.53
N ASP A 80 20.46 -2.88 -6.68
CA ASP A 80 21.68 -3.64 -6.95
C ASP A 80 22.43 -3.00 -8.14
N ALA A 81 23.71 -2.70 -7.93
CA ALA A 81 24.56 -1.98 -8.91
C ALA A 81 25.09 -2.87 -10.06
N SER A 82 24.76 -4.16 -10.07
CA SER A 82 25.33 -5.16 -11.01
C SER A 82 24.38 -5.56 -12.15
N LEU A 83 23.20 -4.95 -12.26
CA LEU A 83 22.20 -5.27 -13.28
C LEU A 83 22.11 -4.18 -14.35
N GLU A 84 21.91 -4.59 -15.61
CA GLU A 84 21.68 -3.68 -16.73
C GLU A 84 20.39 -2.88 -16.54
N ASP A 85 20.41 -1.60 -16.94
CA ASP A 85 19.39 -0.56 -16.66
C ASP A 85 17.94 -0.93 -16.98
N ASN A 86 17.69 -1.96 -17.79
CA ASN A 86 16.36 -2.35 -18.26
C ASN A 86 15.88 -3.71 -17.73
N ILE A 87 16.61 -4.34 -16.80
CA ILE A 87 16.26 -5.65 -16.24
C ILE A 87 15.93 -5.50 -14.75
N VAL A 88 14.68 -5.81 -14.38
CA VAL A 88 14.28 -5.94 -12.97
C VAL A 88 14.16 -7.41 -12.63
N MET A 89 14.85 -7.82 -11.58
CA MET A 89 14.81 -9.19 -11.10
C MET A 89 13.72 -9.33 -10.04
N VAL A 90 12.74 -10.21 -10.32
CA VAL A 90 11.59 -10.50 -9.44
C VAL A 90 11.61 -11.99 -9.10
N PRO A 91 11.18 -12.40 -7.90
CA PRO A 91 11.10 -13.82 -7.54
C PRO A 91 10.27 -14.64 -8.55
N ALA A 92 10.78 -15.80 -8.93
CA ALA A 92 10.23 -16.65 -10.00
C ALA A 92 8.77 -17.06 -9.73
N ASP A 93 8.40 -17.36 -8.47
CA ASP A 93 7.06 -17.83 -8.16
C ASP A 93 5.97 -16.75 -8.34
N LEU A 94 6.32 -15.47 -8.17
CA LEU A 94 5.37 -14.35 -8.38
C LEU A 94 5.10 -14.09 -9.85
N LEU A 95 6.08 -14.37 -10.70
CA LEU A 95 5.93 -14.32 -12.16
C LEU A 95 5.11 -15.51 -12.64
N MET A 96 5.38 -16.72 -12.12
CA MET A 96 4.66 -17.92 -12.52
C MET A 96 3.17 -17.88 -12.12
N GLU A 97 2.82 -17.36 -10.93
CA GLU A 97 1.42 -17.34 -10.46
C GLU A 97 0.57 -16.23 -11.09
N LYS A 98 1.15 -15.06 -11.39
CA LYS A 98 0.39 -13.89 -11.85
C LYS A 98 0.61 -13.51 -13.32
N VAL A 99 1.75 -13.85 -13.90
CA VAL A 99 2.14 -13.45 -15.26
C VAL A 99 2.11 -14.66 -16.21
N GLY A 100 2.31 -15.88 -15.69
CA GLY A 100 2.20 -17.12 -16.47
C GLY A 100 3.34 -17.34 -17.47
N GLU A 101 4.29 -16.41 -17.57
CA GLU A 101 5.46 -16.44 -18.45
C GLU A 101 6.75 -16.18 -17.66
N LEU A 102 7.85 -16.80 -18.13
CA LEU A 102 9.20 -16.72 -17.54
C LEU A 102 9.90 -15.38 -17.82
N GLU A 103 9.53 -14.67 -18.88
CA GLU A 103 10.01 -13.34 -19.21
C GLU A 103 8.84 -12.50 -19.70
N ALA A 104 8.63 -11.31 -19.13
CA ALA A 104 7.56 -10.42 -19.56
C ALA A 104 8.02 -8.97 -19.64
N GLU A 105 7.53 -8.25 -20.64
CA GLU A 105 7.67 -6.80 -20.73
C GLU A 105 6.67 -6.13 -19.79
N ALA A 106 7.18 -5.27 -18.89
CA ALA A 106 6.37 -4.56 -17.91
C ALA A 106 6.63 -3.06 -17.98
N GLU A 107 5.59 -2.29 -17.65
CA GLU A 107 5.71 -0.86 -17.35
C GLU A 107 6.04 -0.69 -15.87
N ALA A 108 7.25 -0.24 -15.55
CA ALA A 108 7.64 0.13 -14.20
C ALA A 108 7.28 1.60 -13.92
N PHE A 109 6.53 1.83 -12.85
CA PHE A 109 6.21 3.16 -12.35
C PHE A 109 6.07 3.15 -10.83
N GLN A 110 6.13 4.33 -10.20
CA GLN A 110 5.74 4.48 -8.79
C GLN A 110 4.23 4.71 -8.69
N ALA A 111 3.50 3.82 -8.01
CA ALA A 111 2.09 4.03 -7.75
C ALA A 111 1.88 5.07 -6.63
N LYS A 112 0.90 5.95 -6.82
CA LYS A 112 0.43 6.91 -5.81
C LYS A 112 -0.13 6.24 -4.55
N ALA A 113 -0.68 5.04 -4.70
CA ALA A 113 -1.15 4.22 -3.59
C ALA A 113 -1.14 2.75 -3.98
N TRP A 114 -0.95 1.88 -2.99
CA TRP A 114 -1.07 0.44 -3.13
C TRP A 114 -1.80 -0.17 -1.93
N GLN A 115 -2.28 -1.39 -2.10
CA GLN A 115 -2.99 -2.14 -1.07
C GLN A 115 -2.18 -3.36 -0.67
N LEU A 116 -2.11 -3.62 0.63
CA LEU A 116 -1.50 -4.80 1.23
C LEU A 116 -2.51 -5.45 2.18
N VAL A 117 -2.52 -6.77 2.24
CA VAL A 117 -3.30 -7.49 3.24
C VAL A 117 -2.39 -7.71 4.44
N LEU A 118 -2.74 -7.26 5.63
CA LEU A 118 -1.89 -7.45 6.81
C LEU A 118 -2.13 -8.81 7.46
N ASP A 119 -1.06 -9.42 7.95
CA ASP A 119 -1.13 -10.54 8.89
C ASP A 119 -1.72 -10.13 10.23
N GLU A 120 -2.31 -11.09 10.93
CA GLU A 120 -2.95 -10.86 12.23
C GLU A 120 -1.97 -10.26 13.25
N ALA A 121 -0.70 -10.69 13.23
CA ALA A 121 0.33 -10.14 14.11
C ALA A 121 0.59 -8.65 13.85
N LYS A 122 0.67 -8.24 12.58
CA LYS A 122 0.87 -6.84 12.17
C LYS A 122 -0.36 -6.01 12.42
N ALA A 123 -1.55 -6.58 12.20
CA ALA A 123 -2.83 -5.92 12.45
C ALA A 123 -3.01 -5.57 13.93
N ARG A 124 -2.56 -6.44 14.85
CA ARG A 124 -2.62 -6.19 16.31
C ARG A 124 -1.86 -4.94 16.72
N THR A 125 -0.73 -4.62 16.08
CA THR A 125 0.04 -3.40 16.36
C THR A 125 -0.75 -2.11 16.08
N PHE A 126 -1.71 -2.17 15.16
CA PHE A 126 -2.56 -1.01 14.84
C PHE A 126 -3.76 -0.85 15.78
N ILE A 127 -4.11 -1.87 16.55
CA ILE A 127 -5.27 -1.83 17.45
C ILE A 127 -4.97 -0.89 18.62
N GLY A 128 -5.89 0.02 18.91
CA GLY A 128 -5.76 1.01 19.99
C GLY A 128 -5.10 2.32 19.56
N LEU A 129 -4.48 2.37 18.38
CA LEU A 129 -3.97 3.63 17.81
C LEU A 129 -5.11 4.52 17.32
N LYS A 130 -4.84 5.81 17.26
CA LYS A 130 -5.76 6.84 16.78
C LYS A 130 -5.40 7.31 15.37
N ILE A 131 -6.39 7.89 14.69
CA ILE A 131 -6.12 8.66 13.47
C ILE A 131 -5.20 9.82 13.81
N GLY A 132 -4.11 9.95 13.07
CA GLY A 132 -3.05 10.93 13.28
C GLY A 132 -1.79 10.35 13.92
N ASP A 133 -1.88 9.16 14.52
CA ASP A 133 -0.72 8.52 15.12
C ASP A 133 0.27 8.05 14.06
N LYS A 134 1.55 8.05 14.46
CA LYS A 134 2.69 7.62 13.66
C LYS A 134 3.10 6.21 14.07
N VAL A 135 3.41 5.38 13.08
CA VAL A 135 3.87 4.01 13.24
C VAL A 135 5.09 3.78 12.36
N ASP A 136 6.05 3.00 12.82
CA ASP A 136 7.23 2.68 12.03
C ASP A 136 6.87 1.91 10.76
N ALA A 137 7.43 2.33 9.63
CA ALA A 137 7.20 1.69 8.33
C ALA A 137 7.85 0.30 8.21
N SER A 138 8.69 -0.08 9.19
CA SER A 138 9.33 -1.40 9.30
C SER A 138 8.33 -2.56 9.28
N ILE A 139 7.09 -2.34 9.74
CA ILE A 139 6.00 -3.35 9.73
C ILE A 139 5.69 -3.84 8.31
N ILE A 140 5.84 -2.95 7.32
CA ILE A 140 5.59 -3.21 5.89
C ILE A 140 6.91 -3.52 5.15
N GLY A 141 8.06 -3.46 5.85
CA GLY A 141 9.37 -3.54 5.22
C GLY A 141 9.69 -2.29 4.40
N LEU A 142 9.29 -1.11 4.86
CA LEU A 142 9.73 0.16 4.29
C LEU A 142 10.47 0.97 5.36
N LYS A 143 11.35 1.88 4.93
CA LYS A 143 12.00 2.84 5.83
C LYS A 143 11.13 4.09 5.98
N GLY A 144 11.17 4.73 7.15
CA GLY A 144 10.38 5.92 7.48
C GLY A 144 9.16 5.66 8.36
N GLU A 145 8.21 6.59 8.33
CA GLU A 145 7.03 6.61 9.19
C GLU A 145 5.74 6.43 8.38
N LEU A 146 4.74 5.81 9.00
CA LEU A 146 3.38 5.68 8.50
C LEU A 146 2.45 6.48 9.40
N VAL A 147 1.75 7.45 8.81
CA VAL A 147 0.73 8.22 9.53
C VAL A 147 -0.65 7.65 9.22
N ILE A 148 -1.39 7.28 10.26
CA ILE A 148 -2.77 6.82 10.10
C ILE A 148 -3.65 8.01 9.72
N THR A 149 -4.27 7.96 8.54
CA THR A 149 -5.15 9.04 8.04
C THR A 149 -6.63 8.74 8.21
N GLY A 150 -6.98 7.46 8.35
CA GLY A 150 -8.36 7.03 8.53
C GLY A 150 -8.53 5.54 8.29
N GLY A 151 -9.78 5.11 8.15
CA GLY A 151 -10.12 3.73 7.89
C GLY A 151 -11.61 3.55 7.67
N SER A 152 -11.98 2.31 7.39
CA SER A 152 -13.37 1.88 7.18
C SER A 152 -13.67 0.65 8.02
N ASP A 153 -14.82 0.70 8.68
CA ASP A 153 -15.36 -0.40 9.46
C ASP A 153 -15.90 -1.53 8.56
N SER A 154 -16.10 -2.73 9.12
CA SER A 154 -16.76 -3.85 8.43
C SER A 154 -18.13 -3.54 7.85
N SER A 155 -18.87 -2.63 8.49
CA SER A 155 -20.17 -2.15 7.99
C SER A 155 -20.04 -1.06 6.91
N GLY A 156 -18.83 -0.72 6.48
CA GLY A 156 -18.55 0.34 5.50
C GLY A 156 -18.64 1.77 6.06
N PHE A 157 -18.73 1.94 7.38
CA PHE A 157 -18.72 3.26 7.99
C PHE A 157 -17.30 3.83 8.02
N PRO A 158 -17.08 5.08 7.55
CA PRO A 158 -15.78 5.70 7.62
C PRO A 158 -15.47 6.13 9.06
N MET A 159 -14.19 6.09 9.39
CA MET A 159 -13.69 6.69 10.62
C MET A 159 -13.55 8.21 10.48
N ARG A 160 -13.72 8.92 11.61
CA ARG A 160 -13.59 10.37 11.66
C ARG A 160 -12.69 10.79 12.84
N PRO A 161 -11.68 11.67 12.62
CA PRO A 161 -10.74 12.07 13.67
C PRO A 161 -11.40 12.82 14.84
N ASP A 162 -12.49 13.55 14.57
CA ASP A 162 -13.19 14.40 15.55
C ASP A 162 -13.88 13.60 16.68
N ILE A 163 -14.20 12.31 16.44
CA ILE A 163 -14.96 11.49 17.37
C ILE A 163 -14.00 10.58 18.11
N HIS A 164 -14.00 10.67 19.43
CA HIS A 164 -13.07 9.91 20.26
C HIS A 164 -13.57 8.48 20.50
N GLY A 165 -12.62 7.55 20.55
CA GLY A 165 -12.87 6.15 20.91
C GLY A 165 -13.20 5.26 19.71
N GLY A 166 -13.47 3.99 20.01
CA GLY A 166 -13.77 2.95 19.03
C GLY A 166 -15.27 2.75 18.76
N VAL A 167 -16.12 3.73 19.08
CA VAL A 167 -17.58 3.60 19.05
C VAL A 167 -18.20 4.02 17.71
N LYS A 168 -19.43 3.54 17.44
CA LYS A 168 -20.26 3.99 16.31
C LYS A 168 -21.25 5.04 16.81
N VAL A 169 -21.20 6.25 16.26
CA VAL A 169 -22.06 7.37 16.70
C VAL A 169 -22.78 8.00 15.51
N LYS A 170 -24.03 8.43 15.71
CA LYS A 170 -24.80 9.18 14.71
C LYS A 170 -24.57 10.68 14.88
N VAL A 171 -23.83 11.28 13.95
CA VAL A 171 -23.48 12.70 13.98
C VAL A 171 -24.15 13.43 12.83
N LEU A 172 -24.55 14.69 13.06
CA LEU A 172 -25.09 15.56 12.02
C LEU A 172 -23.95 16.06 11.13
N LEU A 173 -23.82 15.50 9.92
CA LEU A 173 -22.77 15.85 8.97
C LEU A 173 -23.29 16.86 7.95
N SER A 174 -22.48 17.87 7.64
CA SER A 174 -22.66 18.82 6.55
C SER A 174 -21.77 18.53 5.33
N GLY A 175 -20.79 17.62 5.47
CA GLY A 175 -19.79 17.35 4.45
C GLY A 175 -19.01 16.05 4.69
N PRO A 176 -18.02 15.76 3.83
CA PRO A 176 -17.16 14.59 3.96
C PRO A 176 -16.20 14.73 5.16
N PRO A 177 -15.68 13.63 5.72
CA PRO A 177 -15.90 12.23 5.37
C PRO A 177 -17.23 11.65 5.87
N GLY A 178 -17.84 10.75 5.08
CA GLY A 178 -19.08 10.02 5.43
C GLY A 178 -20.40 10.63 4.96
N PHE A 179 -20.39 11.87 4.47
CA PHE A 179 -21.54 12.48 3.81
C PHE A 179 -21.10 13.35 2.63
N LYS A 180 -21.71 13.14 1.46
CA LYS A 180 -21.51 14.02 0.29
C LYS A 180 -22.83 14.76 0.04
N PRO A 181 -22.96 16.03 0.43
CA PRO A 181 -24.19 16.79 0.25
C PRO A 181 -24.48 16.94 -1.24
N ARG A 182 -25.76 16.81 -1.63
CA ARG A 182 -26.21 17.04 -3.02
C ARG A 182 -26.68 18.47 -3.23
N LYS A 183 -27.20 19.10 -2.16
CA LYS A 183 -27.65 20.49 -2.17
C LYS A 183 -26.82 21.33 -1.19
N LYS A 184 -26.65 22.61 -1.51
CA LYS A 184 -25.99 23.57 -0.61
C LYS A 184 -26.79 23.67 0.70
N GLY A 185 -26.10 23.53 1.84
CA GLY A 185 -26.72 23.58 3.17
C GLY A 185 -27.39 22.28 3.64
N GLU A 186 -27.33 21.21 2.85
CA GLU A 186 -27.86 19.91 3.27
C GLU A 186 -27.05 19.35 4.45
N ARG A 187 -27.74 18.98 5.54
CA ARG A 187 -27.15 18.30 6.68
C ARG A 187 -27.93 17.02 6.96
N ARG A 188 -27.23 15.92 7.23
CA ARG A 188 -27.86 14.64 7.52
C ARG A 188 -27.18 13.94 8.69
N ARG A 189 -27.98 13.38 9.59
CA ARG A 189 -27.46 12.49 10.65
C ARG A 189 -27.04 11.17 10.00
N LYS A 190 -25.75 10.84 10.13
CA LYS A 190 -25.14 9.62 9.60
C LYS A 190 -24.32 8.95 10.68
N THR A 191 -24.29 7.62 10.64
CA THR A 191 -23.44 6.82 11.53
C THR A 191 -22.01 6.87 11.01
N VAL A 192 -21.08 7.15 11.92
CA VAL A 192 -19.63 7.19 11.67
C VAL A 192 -18.90 6.45 12.78
N ARG A 193 -17.71 5.95 12.49
CA ARG A 193 -16.83 5.33 13.49
C ARG A 193 -15.93 6.42 14.11
N GLY A 194 -15.62 6.25 15.39
CA GLY A 194 -14.62 7.09 16.06
C GLY A 194 -13.20 6.92 15.51
N ASN A 195 -12.28 7.65 16.11
CA ASN A 195 -10.90 7.79 15.66
C ASN A 195 -9.97 6.65 16.12
N THR A 196 -10.41 5.80 17.04
CA THR A 196 -9.58 4.70 17.58
C THR A 196 -9.77 3.43 16.75
N ILE A 197 -8.66 2.79 16.39
CA ILE A 197 -8.67 1.55 15.62
C ILE A 197 -9.08 0.39 16.52
N THR A 198 -10.12 -0.33 16.10
CA THR A 198 -10.67 -1.52 16.75
C THR A 198 -10.58 -2.75 15.84
N PRO A 199 -10.69 -3.98 16.38
CA PRO A 199 -10.65 -5.22 15.59
C PRO A 199 -11.70 -5.33 14.47
N ASP A 200 -12.80 -4.57 14.57
CA ASP A 200 -13.89 -4.58 13.57
C ASP A 200 -13.54 -3.89 12.23
N ILE A 201 -12.39 -3.20 12.19
CA ILE A 201 -11.96 -2.42 11.03
C ILE A 201 -11.44 -3.35 9.93
N VAL A 202 -11.98 -3.20 8.72
CA VAL A 202 -11.55 -3.96 7.54
C VAL A 202 -10.44 -3.23 6.80
N GLN A 203 -10.43 -1.90 6.81
CA GLN A 203 -9.48 -1.12 6.03
C GLN A 203 -8.85 0.00 6.85
N ILE A 204 -7.53 0.10 6.81
CA ILE A 204 -6.75 1.19 7.40
C ILE A 204 -6.07 1.96 6.26
N ASN A 205 -6.19 3.28 6.27
CA ASN A 205 -5.55 4.17 5.33
C ASN A 205 -4.36 4.85 6.00
N VAL A 206 -3.16 4.62 5.48
CA VAL A 206 -1.92 5.23 5.97
C VAL A 206 -1.26 6.06 4.89
N LYS A 207 -0.58 7.13 5.32
CA LYS A 207 0.27 7.96 4.49
C LYS A 207 1.72 7.67 4.84
N TRP A 208 2.52 7.32 3.85
CA TRP A 208 3.94 7.11 4.04
C TRP A 208 4.69 8.44 4.04
N ILE A 209 5.56 8.63 5.03
CA ILE A 209 6.46 9.77 5.17
C ILE A 209 7.88 9.21 5.17
N ARG A 210 8.71 9.71 4.25
CA ARG A 210 10.13 9.35 4.19
C ARG A 210 10.82 9.95 5.42
N GLU A 211 11.70 9.17 6.03
CA GLU A 211 12.59 9.65 7.08
C GLU A 211 13.50 10.72 6.45
N GLN A 212 13.42 11.96 6.94
CA GLN A 212 14.45 12.93 6.64
C GLN A 212 15.64 12.56 7.52
N LYS A 213 16.72 12.03 6.92
CA LYS A 213 18.02 12.06 7.59
C LYS A 213 18.33 13.53 7.86
N GLN A 214 18.23 13.91 9.13
CA GLN A 214 18.68 15.19 9.65
C GLN A 214 20.21 15.16 9.79
#